data_AF-A0A0C9YL69-F1
#
_entry.id   AF-A0A0C9YL69-F1
#
_cell.length_a   1.000
_cell.length_b   1.000
_cell.length_c   1.000
_cell.angle_alpha   90.00
_cell.angle_beta   90.00
_cell.angle_gamma   90.00
#
_symmetry.space_group_name_H-M   'P 1'
#
loop_
_entity.id
_entity.type
_entity.pdbx_description
1 polymer ?
#
loop_
_entity_poly.entity_id
_entity_poly.type
_entity_poly.pdbx_seq_one_letter_code
_entity_poly.pdbx_strand_id
1 'polypeptide(L)'
;TEQVTGNPRAKMEWQYYFWNIVLHYHIVVEGWLMTIPFVNLSSASSSLSVLEMLMWKWELGSIYWKTLMDGEYNKLWKEQDGQIECSEITELMHRPHLDKGTKQACCSTGESSHSQAKTYKSAATVETDDNNNEDPVNSPMQASRPLDSAAYPLHQGNEMASSSTQPP
;
A
#
# COMPACT_ATOMS: atom_id res chain seq x y z
N THR A 1 0.90 0.72 14.94
CA THR A 1 0.13 0.13 13.83
C THR A 1 -0.01 -1.38 13.99
N GLU A 2 1.05 -2.11 14.37
CA GLU A 2 1.00 -3.58 14.56
C GLU A 2 -0.16 -4.08 15.45
N GLN A 3 -0.42 -3.43 16.59
CA GLN A 3 -1.53 -3.83 17.47
C GLN A 3 -2.92 -3.71 16.82
N VAL A 4 -3.11 -2.77 15.90
CA VAL A 4 -4.41 -2.53 15.26
C VAL A 4 -4.54 -3.37 14.00
N THR A 5 -3.47 -3.46 13.21
CA THR A 5 -3.44 -4.14 11.92
C THR A 5 -3.20 -5.65 12.05
N GLY A 6 -2.62 -6.12 13.15
CA GLY A 6 -2.22 -7.51 13.35
C GLY A 6 -1.05 -7.97 12.45
N ASN A 7 -0.45 -7.05 11.69
CA ASN A 7 0.63 -7.35 10.76
C ASN A 7 1.89 -6.51 11.11
N PRO A 8 3.02 -7.16 11.49
CA PRO A 8 4.26 -6.47 11.86
C PRO A 8 4.93 -5.77 10.66
N ARG A 9 4.55 -6.13 9.43
CA ARG A 9 5.09 -5.54 8.20
C ARG A 9 4.25 -4.37 7.67
N ALA A 10 3.12 -4.07 8.31
CA ALA A 10 2.26 -2.98 7.88
C ALA A 10 2.98 -1.63 8.05
N LYS A 11 3.22 -0.95 6.93
CA LYS A 11 3.76 0.40 6.89
C LYS A 11 2.62 1.39 6.63
N MET A 12 2.68 2.54 7.29
CA MET A 12 1.72 3.60 7.05
C MET A 12 2.03 4.26 5.70
N GLU A 13 1.08 4.19 4.77
CA GLU A 13 1.18 4.83 3.46
C GLU A 13 0.08 5.87 3.31
N TRP A 14 0.45 7.14 3.28
CA TRP A 14 -0.51 8.24 3.20
C TRP A 14 -1.10 8.38 1.78
N GLN A 15 -0.25 8.28 0.75
CA GLN A 15 -0.68 8.45 -0.65
C GLN A 15 -1.67 7.37 -1.10
N TYR A 16 -1.46 6.13 -0.65
CA TYR A 16 -2.33 4.99 -0.95
C TYR A 16 -3.13 4.57 0.29
N TYR A 17 -3.43 5.51 1.19
CA TYR A 17 -4.10 5.20 2.45
C TYR A 17 -5.40 4.43 2.25
N PHE A 18 -6.26 4.89 1.34
CA PHE A 18 -7.53 4.21 1.10
C PHE A 18 -7.30 2.77 0.63
N TRP A 19 -6.48 2.58 -0.41
CA TRP A 19 -6.24 1.27 -1.01
C TRP A 19 -5.45 0.31 -0.10
N ASN A 20 -4.37 0.77 0.51
CA ASN A 20 -3.45 -0.09 1.25
C ASN A 20 -3.79 -0.21 2.73
N ILE A 21 -4.50 0.75 3.31
CA ILE A 21 -4.90 0.73 4.72
C ILE A 21 -6.38 0.38 4.88
N VAL A 22 -7.26 1.16 4.25
CA VAL A 22 -8.72 0.98 4.43
C VAL A 22 -9.19 -0.31 3.77
N LEU A 23 -8.81 -0.60 2.52
CA LEU A 23 -9.25 -1.83 1.84
C LEU A 23 -8.54 -3.09 2.34
N HIS A 24 -7.24 -3.00 2.61
CA HIS A 24 -6.47 -4.19 2.96
C HIS A 24 -6.71 -4.63 4.42
N TYR A 25 -6.83 -3.65 5.32
CA TYR A 25 -6.88 -3.94 6.76
C TYR A 25 -8.20 -3.55 7.41
N HIS A 26 -9.15 -2.97 6.65
CA HIS A 26 -10.45 -2.53 7.15
C HIS A 26 -10.31 -1.58 8.36
N ILE A 27 -9.35 -0.66 8.29
CA ILE A 27 -9.09 0.30 9.36
C ILE A 27 -9.25 1.72 8.81
N VAL A 28 -9.95 2.57 9.56
CA VAL A 28 -10.09 4.00 9.28
C VAL A 28 -9.61 4.85 10.46
N VAL A 29 -9.10 6.04 10.19
CA VAL A 29 -8.85 7.08 11.20
C VAL A 29 -10.12 7.91 11.39
N GLU A 30 -10.74 7.83 12.56
CA GLU A 30 -11.84 8.72 12.93
C GLU A 30 -11.31 9.94 13.70
N GLY A 31 -12.03 11.06 13.58
CA GLY A 31 -11.69 12.30 14.29
C GLY A 31 -10.56 13.12 13.65
N TRP A 32 -10.12 12.76 12.45
CA TRP A 32 -9.10 13.53 11.73
C TRP A 32 -9.54 14.98 11.49
N LEU A 33 -8.59 15.90 11.54
CA LEU A 33 -8.84 17.32 11.35
C LEU A 33 -9.20 17.60 9.89
N MET A 34 -10.40 18.13 9.64
CA MET A 34 -10.84 18.52 8.29
C MET A 34 -9.97 19.61 7.65
N THR A 35 -9.27 20.40 8.48
CA THR A 35 -8.36 21.45 8.01
C THR A 35 -7.03 20.92 7.49
N ILE A 36 -6.65 19.68 7.84
CA ILE A 36 -5.38 19.09 7.42
C ILE A 36 -5.68 17.97 6.43
N PRO A 37 -5.22 18.08 5.17
CA PRO A 37 -5.42 17.00 4.22
C PRO A 37 -4.76 15.72 4.73
N PHE A 38 -5.39 14.57 4.47
CA PHE A 38 -4.88 13.27 4.88
C PHE A 38 -3.70 12.84 3.97
N VAL A 39 -2.58 13.53 4.10
CA VAL A 39 -1.34 13.31 3.36
C VAL A 39 -0.17 13.25 4.33
N ASN A 40 1.05 13.04 3.82
CA ASN A 40 2.25 13.05 4.66
C ASN A 40 2.33 14.37 5.44
N LEU A 41 2.39 14.29 6.77
CA LEU A 41 2.38 15.45 7.66
C LEU A 41 3.53 16.42 7.39
N SER A 42 4.70 15.92 6.99
CA SER A 42 5.84 16.78 6.63
C SER A 42 5.57 17.62 5.39
N SER A 43 4.66 17.18 4.52
CA SER A 43 4.21 17.93 3.34
C SER A 43 2.93 18.73 3.60
N ALA A 44 2.07 18.27 4.52
CA ALA A 44 0.78 18.88 4.81
C ALA A 44 0.90 20.16 5.64
N SER A 45 1.87 20.21 6.56
CA SER A 45 2.03 21.35 7.47
C SER A 45 3.49 21.62 7.78
N SER A 46 3.92 22.85 7.50
CA SER A 46 5.17 23.42 8.05
C SER A 46 4.95 24.15 9.38
N SER A 47 3.69 24.29 9.82
CA SER A 47 3.35 25.00 11.06
C SER A 47 3.42 24.07 12.26
N LEU A 48 4.29 24.39 13.21
CA LEU A 48 4.45 23.65 14.46
C LEU A 48 3.13 23.59 15.26
N SER A 49 2.39 24.70 15.34
CA SER A 49 1.15 24.78 16.12
C SER A 49 0.07 23.81 15.63
N VAL A 50 0.01 23.57 14.32
CA VAL A 50 -0.94 22.62 13.72
C VAL A 50 -0.55 21.18 14.07
N LEU A 51 0.75 20.89 14.08
CA LEU A 51 1.27 19.57 14.45
C LEU A 51 1.10 19.30 15.95
N GLU A 52 1.34 20.29 16.80
CA GLU A 52 1.10 20.21 18.25
C GLU A 52 -0.38 19.95 18.56
N MET A 53 -1.28 20.65 17.87
CA MET A 53 -2.72 20.42 18.03
C MET A 53 -3.12 19.01 17.58
N LEU A 54 -2.57 18.51 16.47
CA LEU A 54 -2.82 17.15 15.99
C LEU A 54 -2.33 16.12 17.02
N MET A 55 -1.10 16.31 17.54
CA MET A 55 -0.52 15.46 18.57
C MET A 55 -1.37 15.46 19.84
N TRP A 56 -1.79 16.63 20.31
CA TRP A 56 -2.62 16.76 21.50
C TRP A 56 -3.98 16.07 21.33
N LYS A 57 -4.62 16.20 20.16
CA LYS A 57 -5.87 15.48 19.86
C LYS A 57 -5.67 13.96 19.79
N TRP A 58 -4.51 13.52 19.36
CA TRP A 58 -4.14 12.10 19.34
C TRP A 58 -3.98 11.56 20.76
N GLU A 59 -3.27 12.28 21.63
CA GLU A 59 -3.09 11.94 23.04
C GLU A 59 -4.41 11.97 23.82
N LEU A 60 -5.28 12.93 23.51
CA LEU A 60 -6.62 13.01 24.08
C LEU A 60 -7.54 11.87 23.61
N GLY A 61 -7.11 11.07 22.63
CA GLY A 61 -7.93 10.02 22.03
C GLY A 61 -9.09 10.55 21.19
N SER A 62 -9.06 11.83 20.79
CA SER A 62 -10.03 12.40 19.86
C SER A 62 -9.83 11.86 18.45
N ILE A 63 -8.59 11.49 18.12
CA ILE A 63 -8.23 10.83 16.88
C ILE A 63 -7.81 9.41 17.22
N TYR A 64 -8.48 8.44 16.62
CA TYR A 64 -8.20 7.03 16.89
C TYR A 64 -8.39 6.19 15.64
N TRP A 65 -7.76 5.02 15.69
CA TRP A 65 -7.98 3.98 14.70
C TRP A 65 -9.27 3.22 15.04
N LYS A 66 -10.15 3.10 14.05
CA LYS A 66 -11.36 2.29 14.15
C LYS A 66 -11.30 1.18 13.12
N THR A 67 -11.51 -0.04 13.59
CA THR A 67 -11.75 -1.19 12.72
C THR A 67 -13.16 -1.10 12.17
N LEU A 68 -13.28 -1.13 10.85
CA LEU A 68 -14.54 -1.14 10.14
C LEU A 68 -15.15 -2.54 10.18
N MET A 69 -16.44 -2.61 10.46
CA MET A 69 -17.21 -3.82 10.21
C MET A 69 -17.59 -3.92 8.72
N ASP A 70 -17.83 -5.12 8.21
CA ASP A 70 -18.18 -5.38 6.81
C ASP A 70 -19.32 -4.48 6.28
N GLY A 71 -20.29 -4.14 7.14
CA GLY A 71 -21.38 -3.23 6.80
C GLY A 71 -20.93 -1.77 6.59
N GLU A 72 -20.05 -1.26 7.45
CA GLU A 72 -19.49 0.09 7.34
C GLU A 72 -18.52 0.18 6.16
N TYR A 73 -17.70 -0.86 5.98
CA TYR A 73 -16.78 -1.00 4.86
C TYR A 73 -17.51 -0.92 3.51
N ASN A 74 -18.59 -1.70 3.33
CA ASN A 74 -19.38 -1.68 2.10
C ASN A 74 -20.01 -0.30 1.82
N LYS A 75 -20.36 0.45 2.87
CA LYS A 75 -20.90 1.80 2.71
C LYS A 75 -19.82 2.76 2.21
N LEU A 76 -18.64 2.73 2.83
CA LEU A 76 -17.49 3.55 2.40
C LEU A 76 -17.03 3.19 0.98
N TRP A 77 -17.03 1.91 0.64
CA TRP A 77 -16.71 1.44 -0.70
C TRP A 77 -17.67 2.01 -1.75
N LYS A 78 -18.99 1.92 -1.50
CA LYS A 78 -20.01 2.48 -2.40
C LYS A 78 -19.92 3.99 -2.56
N GLU A 79 -19.58 4.70 -1.50
CA GLU A 79 -19.39 6.15 -1.53
C GLU A 79 -18.18 6.54 -2.39
N GLN A 80 -17.08 5.77 -2.30
CA GLN A 80 -15.90 5.97 -3.13
C GLN A 80 -16.15 5.62 -4.61
N ASP A 81 -16.79 4.49 -4.90
CA ASP A 81 -17.16 4.13 -6.28
C ASP A 81 -18.02 5.24 -6.92
N GLY A 82 -18.95 5.82 -6.17
CA GLY A 82 -19.74 6.97 -6.62
C GLY A 82 -18.91 8.25 -6.83
N GLN A 83 -17.90 8.50 -6.00
CA GLN A 83 -16.99 9.65 -6.17
C GLN A 83 -16.06 9.49 -7.39
N ILE A 84 -15.59 8.27 -7.67
CA ILE A 84 -14.80 7.96 -8.88
C ILE A 84 -15.66 8.23 -10.13
N GLU A 85 -16.92 7.81 -10.12
CA GLU A 85 -17.85 8.06 -11.22
C GLU A 85 -18.15 9.57 -11.40
N CYS A 86 -18.08 10.37 -10.33
CA CYS A 86 -18.29 11.81 -10.35
C CYS A 86 -17.05 12.67 -10.67
N SER A 87 -15.89 12.05 -10.92
CA SER A 87 -14.72 12.71 -11.54
C SER A 87 -14.13 13.93 -10.79
N GLU A 88 -13.61 13.74 -9.57
CA GLU A 88 -12.60 14.65 -8.95
C GLU A 88 -11.38 13.89 -8.40
N ILE A 89 -11.12 12.69 -8.92
CA ILE A 89 -9.83 12.04 -8.75
C ILE A 89 -9.21 12.04 -10.13
N THR A 90 -8.11 12.79 -10.27
CA THR A 90 -7.18 12.61 -11.38
C THR A 90 -6.66 11.18 -11.26
N GLU A 91 -7.41 10.24 -11.83
CA GLU A 91 -6.94 8.90 -12.11
C GLU A 91 -5.54 9.11 -12.70
N LEU A 92 -4.53 8.54 -12.06
CA LEU A 92 -3.18 8.52 -12.61
C LEU A 92 -3.27 7.67 -13.87
N MET A 93 -3.81 8.25 -14.93
CA MET A 93 -3.88 7.66 -16.25
C MET A 93 -2.46 7.22 -16.52
N HIS A 94 -2.27 5.90 -16.57
CA HIS A 94 -1.04 5.32 -17.05
C HIS A 94 -0.72 6.03 -18.35
N ARG A 95 0.40 6.75 -18.35
CA ARG A 95 0.78 7.56 -19.51
C ARG A 95 0.71 6.64 -20.73
N PRO A 96 -0.06 7.00 -21.77
CA PRO A 96 0.00 6.24 -23.00
C PRO A 96 1.46 6.22 -23.43
N HIS A 97 1.99 5.02 -23.64
CA HIS A 97 3.36 4.84 -24.10
C HIS A 97 3.55 5.70 -25.36
N LEU A 98 4.42 6.71 -25.25
CA LEU A 98 4.77 7.61 -26.36
C LEU A 98 5.47 6.86 -27.50
N ASP A 99 5.91 5.63 -27.26
CA ASP A 99 6.47 4.71 -28.24
C ASP A 99 5.37 4.02 -29.08
N LYS A 100 4.49 4.82 -29.70
CA LYS A 100 3.86 4.35 -30.94
C LYS A 100 4.88 4.60 -32.04
N GLY A 101 5.78 3.63 -32.17
CA GLY A 101 6.97 3.66 -33.01
C GLY A 101 6.81 4.47 -34.29
N THR A 102 7.52 5.59 -34.35
CA THR A 102 7.87 6.21 -35.62
C THR A 102 8.72 5.20 -36.36
N LYS A 103 8.15 4.54 -37.37
CA LYS A 103 8.90 3.65 -38.25
C LYS A 103 10.11 4.42 -38.78
N GLN A 104 11.28 4.06 -38.31
CA GLN A 104 12.54 4.64 -38.74
C GLN A 104 12.68 4.36 -40.24
N ALA A 105 12.67 5.41 -41.06
CA ALA A 105 12.97 5.26 -42.47
C ALA A 105 14.45 4.85 -42.58
N CYS A 106 14.70 3.57 -42.90
CA CYS A 106 16.03 3.12 -43.25
C CYS A 106 16.51 3.91 -44.47
N CYS A 107 17.62 4.64 -44.31
CA CYS A 107 18.30 5.33 -45.38
C CYS A 107 18.59 4.37 -46.54
N SER A 108 17.89 4.54 -47.65
CA SER A 108 18.31 3.99 -48.95
C SER A 108 19.13 5.05 -49.66
N THR A 109 20.40 5.17 -49.26
CA THR A 109 21.43 5.80 -50.08
C THR A 109 21.90 4.73 -51.06
N GLY A 110 21.57 4.88 -52.35
CA GLY A 110 22.28 4.16 -53.41
C GLY A 110 23.78 4.46 -53.30
N GLU A 111 24.69 3.57 -53.64
CA GLU A 111 24.67 2.71 -54.81
C GLU A 111 25.52 1.44 -54.59
N SER A 112 25.11 0.40 -55.32
CA SER A 112 25.96 -0.59 -55.98
C SER A 112 26.68 -1.68 -55.16
N SER A 113 26.14 -2.89 -55.37
CA SER A 113 26.86 -4.13 -55.70
C SER A 113 26.98 -5.23 -54.65
N HIS A 114 26.66 -6.43 -55.14
CA HIS A 114 26.91 -7.79 -54.63
C HIS A 114 25.85 -8.46 -53.73
N SER A 115 24.92 -9.13 -54.43
CA SER A 115 24.65 -10.58 -54.33
C SER A 115 24.53 -11.20 -52.93
N GLN A 116 23.32 -11.59 -52.54
CA GLN A 116 22.83 -12.98 -52.66
C GLN A 116 21.49 -13.09 -51.92
N ALA A 117 20.45 -13.47 -52.66
CA ALA A 117 19.14 -13.78 -52.12
C ALA A 117 19.27 -14.95 -51.13
N LYS A 118 18.91 -14.71 -49.86
CA LYS A 118 18.67 -15.78 -48.89
C LYS A 118 17.19 -16.06 -48.86
N THR A 119 16.83 -17.19 -49.44
CA THR A 119 15.50 -17.80 -49.41
C THR A 119 15.03 -17.95 -47.96
N TYR A 120 13.78 -17.56 -47.76
CA TYR A 120 13.03 -17.80 -46.54
C TYR A 120 13.07 -19.29 -46.17
N LYS A 121 13.26 -19.58 -44.88
CA LYS A 121 13.13 -20.93 -44.31
C LYS A 121 11.90 -20.90 -43.41
N SER A 122 10.82 -21.52 -43.86
CA SER A 122 9.56 -21.63 -43.10
C SER A 122 9.76 -22.34 -41.77
N ALA A 123 8.99 -21.90 -40.78
CA ALA A 123 8.81 -22.58 -39.50
C ALA A 123 8.07 -23.91 -39.70
N ALA A 124 8.63 -24.98 -39.15
CA ALA A 124 7.93 -26.26 -38.97
C ALA A 124 7.13 -26.19 -37.66
N THR A 125 5.85 -26.52 -37.75
CA THR A 125 4.98 -26.79 -36.60
C THR A 125 5.35 -28.16 -36.02
N VAL A 126 5.71 -28.18 -34.73
CA VAL A 126 5.79 -29.40 -33.94
C VAL A 126 4.50 -29.48 -33.13
N GLU A 127 3.63 -30.40 -33.51
CA GLU A 127 2.61 -30.92 -32.61
C GLU A 127 3.24 -32.06 -31.81
N THR A 128 3.25 -31.93 -30.49
CA THR A 128 3.53 -33.05 -29.60
C THR A 128 2.36 -33.19 -28.66
N ASP A 129 1.52 -34.17 -28.97
CA ASP A 129 0.49 -34.75 -28.13
C ASP A 129 1.06 -36.09 -27.63
N ASP A 130 1.19 -36.28 -26.31
CA ASP A 130 0.94 -37.56 -25.60
C ASP A 130 1.35 -37.44 -24.11
N ASN A 131 0.33 -37.30 -23.27
CA ASN A 131 -0.13 -38.34 -22.32
C ASN A 131 0.80 -38.86 -21.19
N ASN A 132 0.23 -38.78 -19.98
CA ASN A 132 0.40 -39.65 -18.81
C ASN A 132 1.80 -39.80 -18.18
N ASN A 133 1.93 -39.46 -16.88
CA ASN A 133 1.89 -40.45 -15.79
C ASN A 133 2.43 -39.90 -14.43
N GLU A 134 1.62 -40.13 -13.38
CA GLU A 134 1.94 -40.42 -11.95
C GLU A 134 2.46 -39.31 -10.98
N ASP A 135 1.58 -38.96 -10.03
CA ASP A 135 1.87 -38.60 -8.63
C ASP A 135 2.65 -39.73 -7.90
N PRO A 136 3.01 -39.66 -6.59
CA PRO A 136 3.19 -38.56 -5.62
C PRO A 136 4.58 -38.63 -4.92
N VAL A 137 4.99 -37.65 -4.10
CA VAL A 137 5.68 -37.84 -2.78
C VAL A 137 6.25 -36.53 -2.19
N ASN A 138 5.89 -36.27 -0.92
CA ASN A 138 6.64 -35.65 0.21
C ASN A 138 7.57 -34.43 -0.02
N SER A 139 7.71 -33.45 0.88
CA SER A 139 7.24 -33.23 2.25
C SER A 139 7.60 -31.78 2.64
N PRO A 140 7.08 -31.25 3.76
CA PRO A 140 7.18 -29.85 4.15
C PRO A 140 8.47 -29.57 4.94
N MET A 141 9.26 -28.58 4.52
CA MET A 141 10.40 -28.13 5.31
C MET A 141 9.95 -27.04 6.30
N GLN A 142 9.58 -27.48 7.50
CA GLN A 142 9.57 -26.65 8.70
C GLN A 142 11.01 -26.26 9.03
N ALA A 143 11.25 -24.96 9.25
CA ALA A 143 12.46 -24.47 9.90
C ALA A 143 12.06 -23.60 11.09
N SER A 144 12.05 -24.28 12.24
CA SER A 144 12.35 -23.87 13.61
C SER A 144 12.53 -22.37 13.90
N ARG A 145 11.69 -21.88 14.81
CA ARG A 145 11.95 -20.73 15.70
C ARG A 145 13.08 -21.06 16.68
N PRO A 146 13.90 -20.07 17.07
CA PRO A 146 14.51 -20.03 18.38
C PRO A 146 13.68 -19.17 19.34
N LEU A 147 13.27 -19.77 20.46
CA LEU A 147 12.90 -19.07 21.70
C LEU A 147 14.18 -18.50 22.33
N ASP A 148 14.16 -17.23 22.70
CA ASP A 148 14.89 -16.64 23.84
C ASP A 148 14.05 -15.42 24.24
N SER A 149 13.19 -15.45 25.27
CA SER A 149 13.47 -15.57 26.71
C SER A 149 14.48 -14.54 27.23
N ALA A 150 14.09 -13.26 27.23
CA ALA A 150 14.66 -12.27 28.12
C ALA A 150 13.53 -11.59 28.90
N ALA A 151 13.42 -11.97 30.16
CA ALA A 151 12.61 -11.34 31.18
C ALA A 151 13.08 -9.90 31.42
N TYR A 152 12.15 -8.95 31.39
CA TYR A 152 12.40 -7.61 31.94
C TYR A 152 11.68 -7.47 33.29
N PRO A 153 12.40 -7.02 34.34
CA PRO A 153 11.87 -6.93 35.68
C PRO A 153 10.89 -5.76 35.86
N LEU A 154 9.81 -6.11 36.57
CA LEU A 154 8.83 -5.26 37.24
C LEU A 154 9.51 -4.09 37.98
N HIS A 155 9.15 -2.84 37.64
CA HIS A 155 9.40 -1.68 38.50
C HIS A 155 8.08 -1.29 39.19
N GLN A 156 8.03 -1.59 40.49
CA GLN A 156 7.10 -1.01 41.46
C GLN A 156 7.62 0.35 41.94
N GLY A 157 6.69 1.22 42.32
CA GLY A 157 6.93 2.48 43.05
C GLY A 157 6.98 3.70 42.12
N ASN A 158 6.21 4.76 42.31
CA ASN A 158 5.93 5.40 43.59
C ASN A 158 4.56 6.09 43.61
N GLU A 159 3.87 5.93 44.73
CA GLU A 159 2.89 6.88 45.24
C GLU A 159 3.56 8.25 45.44
N MET A 160 2.96 9.32 44.94
CA MET A 160 3.00 10.61 45.60
C MET A 160 1.62 11.27 45.50
N ALA A 161 0.98 11.39 46.66
CA ALA A 161 -0.17 12.23 46.88
C ALA A 161 0.13 13.67 46.41
N SER A 162 -0.84 14.32 45.80
CA SER A 162 -0.85 15.79 45.70
C SER A 162 -2.23 16.32 46.04
N SER A 163 -2.21 16.99 47.18
CA SER A 163 -3.23 17.72 47.89
C SER A 163 -4.17 18.57 47.03
N SER A 164 -5.46 18.41 47.30
CA SER A 164 -6.37 19.46 47.77
C SER A 164 -5.89 20.90 47.60
N THR A 165 -6.61 21.69 46.80
CA THR A 165 -6.99 23.07 47.13
C THR A 165 -8.16 23.49 46.22
N GLN A 166 -9.30 23.78 46.84
CA GLN A 166 -10.47 24.39 46.23
C GLN A 166 -10.54 25.86 46.70
N PRO A 167 -10.77 26.84 45.80
CA PRO A 167 -11.10 28.21 46.20
C PRO A 167 -12.60 28.53 45.96
N PRO A 168 -13.09 29.66 46.50
CA PRO A 168 -14.47 29.85 46.94
C PRO A 168 -15.49 30.15 45.82
#